data_AF-A0A8J2MU21-F1
#
_entry.id   AF-A0A8J2MU21-F1
#
_cell.length_a   1.000
_cell.length_b   1.000
_cell.length_c   1.000
_cell.angle_alpha   90.00
_cell.angle_beta   90.00
_cell.angle_gamma   90.00
#
_symmetry.space_group_name_H-M   'P 1'
#
loop_
_entity.id
_entity.type
_entity.pdbx_description
1 polymer ?
#
loop_
_entity_poly.entity_id
_entity_poly.type
_entity_poly.pdbx_seq_one_letter_code
_entity_poly.pdbx_strand_id
1 'polypeptide(L)'
;MDRIKSYLYRRSRSQLKSRWLIITTIIFTGMFGILIAVLALQSYCTEAQLFSSPWHYKCTSGYCKKQEITPSVTLPLSLGVCQLFCGQGGALWPKPTGHLSFGNFVAHLNPDKIQVRSINPKSKVGSLFHRNVEILKANIKKQAGKLAKSGGLSLNINIQGLKNDDDSTLTLKTNENYTLEIYQPNSDEITATISGDNYFGIRHGIETLSQLIVFNDLTNEIQVVRDVHITDGPVYPYRGVLLDTSRNYMDKASILRTIEAMGMSKLNTFHWHITDSHSFPYVSRTWPNMSRYGAYTPSKVYNAEDIKEIVEFGLLNGVRVLPEFDAPAHVGEGWQWVGNNATVCFRAEPWTKYCVEPPCGQLNPASERVYEILEGIYKDMIDDFKPDIFHMGGDEVNINCWNTSEPVRKWMIEKGWDLSELSFIDLWDMFQKRAYEKLKLANGGKDIQVILWTSGLTSEENLKHLDPEKYIIQIWTTGLDLTINRLIKNNFKVIFSNYDALYLDCGFGAWVGEGTNWCAPYKGWQKIYENSPLRMVKSQGFEDKNHLILGGEATLWSEQVDSTSVDSRLWPRAAAMAERLWAEPQSSWMHAEHRMLRHRERLVKRGIFADSLEPEWCLQNQGHCYL
;
A
#
# COMPACT_ATOMS: atom_id res chain seq x y z
N MET A 1 -91.81 -1.53 70.66
CA MET A 1 -90.55 -2.30 70.60
C MET A 1 -89.65 -1.70 69.50
N ASP A 2 -89.52 -0.36 69.46
CA ASP A 2 -89.21 0.36 68.21
C ASP A 2 -88.22 1.54 68.39
N ARG A 3 -87.30 1.43 69.35
CA ARG A 3 -86.21 2.43 69.51
C ARG A 3 -84.79 1.89 69.41
N ILE A 4 -84.60 0.60 69.09
CA ILE A 4 -83.26 -0.02 69.01
C ILE A 4 -82.79 -0.29 67.57
N LYS A 5 -83.68 -0.28 66.56
CA LYS A 5 -83.33 -0.58 65.15
C LYS A 5 -82.70 0.60 64.37
N SER A 6 -82.83 1.84 64.84
CA SER A 6 -82.33 3.05 64.13
C SER A 6 -80.83 3.31 64.35
N TYR A 7 -80.27 2.92 65.50
CA TYR A 7 -78.89 3.24 65.86
C TYR A 7 -77.85 2.29 65.21
N LEU A 8 -78.22 1.03 64.99
CA LEU A 8 -77.31 0.02 64.41
C LEU A 8 -77.21 0.10 62.87
N TYR A 9 -78.20 0.69 62.19
CA TYR A 9 -78.19 0.81 60.73
C TYR A 9 -77.34 1.99 60.21
N ARG A 10 -77.18 3.06 61.01
CA ARG A 10 -76.37 4.24 60.62
C ARG A 10 -74.86 4.04 60.78
N ARG A 11 -74.41 3.18 61.70
CA ARG A 11 -72.97 2.94 61.97
C ARG A 11 -72.30 2.00 60.94
N SER A 12 -73.08 1.12 60.31
CA SER A 12 -72.61 0.20 59.26
C SER A 12 -72.31 0.92 57.92
N ARG A 13 -73.15 1.89 57.52
CA ARG A 13 -72.97 2.63 56.25
C ARG A 13 -71.78 3.60 56.25
N SER A 14 -71.41 4.19 57.39
CA SER A 14 -70.25 5.11 57.44
C SER A 14 -68.91 4.37 57.47
N GLN A 15 -68.84 3.20 58.13
CA GLN A 15 -67.64 2.38 58.14
C GLN A 15 -67.37 1.69 56.79
N LEU A 16 -68.41 1.27 56.05
CA LEU A 16 -68.22 0.74 54.70
C LEU A 16 -67.75 1.82 53.71
N LYS A 17 -68.33 3.03 53.76
CA LYS A 17 -67.89 4.14 52.88
C LYS A 17 -66.45 4.57 53.16
N SER A 18 -66.03 4.63 54.43
CA SER A 18 -64.66 4.96 54.80
C SER A 18 -63.65 3.90 54.36
N ARG A 19 -63.98 2.61 54.53
CA ARG A 19 -63.12 1.50 54.05
C ARG A 19 -63.01 1.46 52.52
N TRP A 20 -64.11 1.71 51.80
CA TRP A 20 -64.09 1.77 50.34
C TRP A 20 -63.26 2.96 49.83
N LEU A 21 -63.38 4.13 50.48
CA LEU A 21 -62.58 5.32 50.14
C LEU A 21 -61.08 5.06 50.34
N ILE A 22 -60.69 4.45 51.47
CA ILE A 22 -59.28 4.13 51.78
C ILE A 22 -58.72 3.11 50.78
N ILE A 23 -59.48 2.08 50.43
CA ILE A 23 -59.06 1.08 49.43
C ILE A 23 -58.94 1.71 48.05
N THR A 24 -59.89 2.55 47.62
CA THR A 24 -59.78 3.26 46.33
C THR A 24 -58.60 4.23 46.31
N THR A 25 -58.32 4.94 47.41
CA THR A 25 -57.18 5.85 47.48
C THR A 25 -55.85 5.11 47.45
N ILE A 26 -55.72 3.96 48.13
CA ILE A 26 -54.51 3.12 48.10
C ILE A 26 -54.29 2.50 46.71
N ILE A 27 -55.35 2.07 46.03
CA ILE A 27 -55.27 1.55 44.66
C ILE A 27 -54.88 2.67 43.69
N PHE A 28 -55.46 3.86 43.82
CA PHE A 28 -55.11 5.01 42.96
C PHE A 28 -53.68 5.51 43.22
N THR A 29 -53.22 5.60 44.47
CA THR A 29 -51.83 6.01 44.76
C THR A 29 -50.82 4.94 44.38
N GLY A 30 -51.15 3.65 44.54
CA GLY A 30 -50.35 2.53 44.05
C GLY A 30 -50.25 2.51 42.53
N MET A 31 -51.37 2.69 41.82
CA MET A 31 -51.38 2.81 40.36
C MET A 31 -50.65 4.06 39.87
N PHE A 32 -50.77 5.19 40.55
CA PHE A 32 -50.06 6.42 40.19
C PHE A 32 -48.55 6.29 40.46
N GLY A 33 -48.14 5.61 41.53
CA GLY A 33 -46.75 5.28 41.82
C GLY A 33 -46.15 4.30 40.80
N ILE A 34 -46.92 3.29 40.39
CA ILE A 34 -46.52 2.38 39.30
C ILE A 34 -46.46 3.13 37.97
N LEU A 35 -47.41 4.02 37.67
CA LEU A 35 -47.39 4.84 36.46
C LEU A 35 -46.18 5.78 36.44
N ILE A 36 -45.83 6.42 37.57
CA ILE A 36 -44.62 7.24 37.68
C ILE A 36 -43.37 6.40 37.53
N ALA A 37 -43.32 5.19 38.12
CA ALA A 37 -42.19 4.29 37.97
C ALA A 37 -42.06 3.78 36.53
N VAL A 38 -43.17 3.45 35.86
CA VAL A 38 -43.21 3.04 34.45
C VAL A 38 -42.87 4.20 33.53
N LEU A 39 -43.34 5.41 33.80
CA LEU A 39 -42.97 6.61 33.06
C LEU A 39 -41.51 6.97 33.28
N ALA A 40 -40.98 6.87 34.50
CA ALA A 40 -39.57 7.10 34.80
C ALA A 40 -38.66 6.02 34.17
N LEU A 41 -39.10 4.75 34.18
CA LEU A 41 -38.44 3.65 33.46
C LEU A 41 -38.54 3.82 31.94
N GLN A 42 -39.66 4.33 31.41
CA GLN A 42 -39.79 4.68 29.99
C GLN A 42 -38.89 5.87 29.63
N SER A 43 -38.80 6.91 30.46
CA SER A 43 -37.89 8.05 30.26
C SER A 43 -36.42 7.62 30.27
N TYR A 44 -36.02 6.75 31.21
CA TYR A 44 -34.69 6.14 31.26
C TYR A 44 -34.45 5.20 30.06
N CYS A 45 -35.47 4.45 29.62
CA CYS A 45 -35.37 3.61 28.42
C CYS A 45 -35.31 4.41 27.13
N THR A 46 -35.91 5.60 27.06
CA THR A 46 -35.90 6.44 25.84
C THR A 46 -34.55 7.10 25.59
N GLU A 47 -33.79 7.48 26.62
CA GLU A 47 -32.42 7.99 26.43
C GLU A 47 -31.43 6.87 26.05
N ALA A 48 -31.59 5.67 26.63
CA ALA A 48 -30.77 4.50 26.31
C ALA A 48 -31.02 3.91 24.90
N GLN A 49 -32.06 4.35 24.19
CA GLN A 49 -32.41 3.88 22.84
C GLN A 49 -31.91 4.77 21.69
N LEU A 50 -31.24 5.91 21.95
CA LEU A 50 -30.89 6.86 20.89
C LEU A 50 -29.60 6.52 20.13
N PHE A 51 -28.64 5.85 20.78
CA PHE A 51 -27.32 5.54 20.23
C PHE A 51 -27.04 4.03 20.27
N SER A 52 -26.26 3.54 19.29
CA SER A 52 -25.94 2.11 19.17
C SER A 52 -24.96 1.58 20.24
N SER A 53 -24.29 2.48 20.98
CA SER A 53 -23.27 2.16 21.98
C SER A 53 -23.36 3.14 23.16
N PRO A 54 -23.09 2.69 24.40
CA PRO A 54 -23.03 3.58 25.57
C PRO A 54 -21.73 4.40 25.64
N TRP A 55 -20.80 4.18 24.70
CA TRP A 55 -19.49 4.85 24.68
C TRP A 55 -19.44 5.93 23.60
N HIS A 56 -18.83 7.06 23.94
CA HIS A 56 -18.42 8.08 22.99
C HIS A 56 -16.94 8.45 23.19
N TYR A 57 -16.44 9.32 22.32
CA TYR A 57 -15.06 9.77 22.36
C TYR A 57 -14.96 11.28 22.51
N LYS A 58 -13.95 11.73 23.24
CA LYS A 58 -13.58 13.14 23.39
C LYS A 58 -12.11 13.32 23.06
N CYS A 59 -11.79 14.26 22.18
CA CYS A 59 -10.40 14.60 21.89
C CYS A 59 -9.78 15.32 23.09
N THR A 60 -8.73 14.75 23.66
CA THR A 60 -7.96 15.34 24.77
C THR A 60 -6.47 15.14 24.48
N SER A 61 -5.71 16.25 24.40
CA SER A 61 -4.27 16.23 24.12
C SER A 61 -3.88 15.44 22.86
N GLY A 62 -4.71 15.49 21.81
CA GLY A 62 -4.46 14.78 20.56
C GLY A 62 -4.90 13.30 20.56
N TYR A 63 -5.51 12.81 21.64
CA TYR A 63 -6.03 11.45 21.75
C TYR A 63 -7.55 11.42 21.87
N CYS A 64 -8.19 10.49 21.16
CA CYS A 64 -9.59 10.16 21.33
C CYS A 64 -9.79 9.30 22.58
N LYS A 65 -10.16 9.94 23.69
CA LYS A 65 -10.41 9.26 24.97
C LYS A 65 -11.84 8.74 25.03
N LYS A 66 -11.99 7.44 25.29
CA LYS A 66 -13.28 6.75 25.44
C LYS A 66 -13.94 7.16 26.76
N GLN A 67 -15.22 7.54 26.70
CA GLN A 67 -16.01 8.01 27.83
C GLN A 67 -17.44 7.46 27.74
N GLU A 68 -18.09 7.26 28.88
CA GLU A 68 -19.50 6.86 28.93
C GLU A 68 -20.41 8.04 28.55
N ILE A 69 -21.45 7.77 27.79
CA ILE A 69 -22.49 8.75 27.47
C ILE A 69 -23.33 8.98 28.72
N THR A 70 -23.25 10.19 29.28
CA THR A 70 -24.06 10.63 30.42
C THR A 70 -25.05 11.71 29.98
N PRO A 71 -26.09 12.05 30.75
CA PRO A 71 -27.04 13.12 30.41
C PRO A 71 -26.40 14.51 30.18
N SER A 72 -25.16 14.71 30.64
CA SER A 72 -24.37 15.93 30.41
C SER A 72 -23.71 16.00 29.02
N VAL A 73 -23.64 14.87 28.30
CA VAL A 73 -23.02 14.77 26.97
C VAL A 73 -24.07 15.11 25.92
N THR A 74 -23.99 16.32 25.37
CA THR A 74 -24.97 16.82 24.40
C THR A 74 -24.66 16.43 22.95
N LEU A 75 -23.40 16.14 22.62
CA LEU A 75 -22.96 15.76 21.28
C LEU A 75 -21.94 14.61 21.34
N PRO A 76 -22.39 13.35 21.47
CA PRO A 76 -21.48 12.21 21.49
C PRO A 76 -20.84 12.00 20.13
N LEU A 77 -19.54 11.66 20.13
CA LEU A 77 -18.76 11.36 18.92
C LEU A 77 -18.39 9.87 18.89
N SER A 78 -18.55 9.24 17.73
CA SER A 78 -17.94 7.94 17.48
C SER A 78 -16.42 8.06 17.38
N LEU A 79 -15.72 6.93 17.51
CA LEU A 79 -14.26 6.90 17.33
C LEU A 79 -13.87 7.44 15.94
N GLY A 80 -14.63 7.02 14.92
CA GLY A 80 -14.42 7.40 13.53
C GLY A 80 -14.43 8.92 13.33
N VAL A 81 -15.39 9.61 13.95
CA VAL A 81 -15.56 11.07 13.90
C VAL A 81 -14.53 11.79 14.77
N CYS A 82 -14.27 11.32 15.99
CA CYS A 82 -13.24 11.93 16.84
C CYS A 82 -11.88 11.94 16.15
N GLN A 83 -11.49 10.83 15.52
CA GLN A 83 -10.22 10.68 14.82
C GLN A 83 -10.09 11.55 13.56
N LEU A 84 -11.18 12.10 12.99
CA LEU A 84 -11.07 13.06 11.88
C LEU A 84 -10.35 14.34 12.30
N PHE A 85 -10.60 14.81 13.52
CA PHE A 85 -10.18 16.12 14.01
C PHE A 85 -9.12 16.05 15.12
N CYS A 86 -8.94 14.88 15.74
CA CYS A 86 -8.04 14.73 16.88
C CYS A 86 -6.63 14.34 16.47
N GLY A 87 -5.63 15.06 17.02
CA GLY A 87 -4.22 14.79 16.78
C GLY A 87 -3.70 15.43 15.48
N GLN A 88 -2.38 15.39 15.28
CA GLN A 88 -1.76 15.95 14.09
C GLN A 88 -2.04 15.08 12.87
N GLY A 89 -2.62 15.67 11.81
CA GLY A 89 -2.97 14.95 10.58
C GLY A 89 -4.35 14.28 10.62
N GLY A 90 -5.05 14.31 11.76
CA GLY A 90 -6.37 13.68 11.93
C GLY A 90 -6.35 12.22 11.48
N ALA A 91 -7.28 11.86 10.60
CA ALA A 91 -7.48 10.50 10.09
C ALA A 91 -6.59 10.11 8.90
N LEU A 92 -5.71 11.00 8.44
CA LEU A 92 -5.06 10.90 7.14
C LEU A 92 -3.80 10.02 7.17
N TRP A 93 -3.67 9.18 6.13
CA TRP A 93 -2.51 8.36 5.85
C TRP A 93 -2.30 8.22 4.32
N PRO A 94 -1.16 8.63 3.76
CA PRO A 94 -0.12 9.45 4.39
C PRO A 94 -0.63 10.80 4.91
N LYS A 95 0.06 11.37 5.89
CA LYS A 95 -0.12 12.75 6.35
C LYS A 95 0.26 13.72 5.20
N PRO A 96 -0.59 14.72 4.88
CA PRO A 96 -0.26 15.73 3.88
C PRO A 96 1.01 16.51 4.19
N THR A 97 1.74 16.92 3.13
CA THR A 97 3.03 17.61 3.23
C THR A 97 2.91 19.14 3.28
N GLY A 98 1.85 19.70 2.68
CA GLY A 98 1.62 21.13 2.62
C GLY A 98 0.67 21.65 3.70
N HIS A 99 -0.17 22.61 3.32
CA HIS A 99 -1.17 23.19 4.20
C HIS A 99 -2.23 22.15 4.54
N LEU A 100 -2.61 22.09 5.82
CA LEU A 100 -3.67 21.22 6.31
C LEU A 100 -4.53 22.00 7.29
N SER A 101 -5.78 22.26 6.92
CA SER A 101 -6.78 22.84 7.82
C SER A 101 -8.12 22.13 7.73
N PHE A 102 -8.74 22.01 8.89
CA PHE A 102 -10.06 21.42 9.07
C PHE A 102 -10.96 22.42 9.80
N GLY A 103 -12.23 22.47 9.45
CA GLY A 103 -13.27 22.92 10.35
C GLY A 103 -13.59 21.87 11.41
N ASN A 104 -14.65 22.10 12.17
CA ASN A 104 -15.04 21.23 13.31
C ASN A 104 -16.35 20.47 13.06
N PHE A 105 -16.84 20.46 11.82
CA PHE A 105 -18.17 19.95 11.49
C PHE A 105 -18.10 18.84 10.45
N VAL A 106 -19.06 17.92 10.57
CA VAL A 106 -19.32 16.87 9.61
C VAL A 106 -20.73 16.99 9.05
N ALA A 107 -20.94 16.46 7.84
CA ALA A 107 -22.24 16.41 7.19
C ALA A 107 -22.59 14.96 6.81
N HIS A 108 -23.85 14.58 7.00
CA HIS A 108 -24.37 13.28 6.57
C HIS A 108 -24.48 13.24 5.04
N LEU A 109 -23.84 12.27 4.41
CA LEU A 109 -23.80 12.07 2.96
C LEU A 109 -24.69 10.91 2.51
N ASN A 110 -25.25 11.07 1.31
CA ASN A 110 -25.82 9.97 0.56
C ASN A 110 -24.79 9.39 -0.44
N PRO A 111 -24.28 8.17 -0.25
CA PRO A 111 -23.29 7.57 -1.15
C PRO A 111 -23.76 7.40 -2.60
N ASP A 112 -25.08 7.28 -2.83
CA ASP A 112 -25.64 7.15 -4.18
C ASP A 112 -25.64 8.47 -4.94
N LYS A 113 -25.48 9.60 -4.23
CA LYS A 113 -25.44 10.95 -4.79
C LYS A 113 -24.04 11.55 -4.81
N ILE A 114 -23.00 10.71 -4.83
CA ILE A 114 -21.62 11.14 -5.09
C ILE A 114 -21.39 11.14 -6.60
N GLN A 115 -20.93 12.26 -7.15
CA GLN A 115 -20.71 12.42 -8.59
C GLN A 115 -19.49 13.27 -8.89
N VAL A 116 -18.81 12.97 -9.99
CA VAL A 116 -17.74 13.81 -10.54
C VAL A 116 -18.31 14.85 -11.51
N ARG A 117 -17.74 16.05 -11.51
CA ARG A 117 -18.14 17.19 -12.32
C ARG A 117 -16.91 17.85 -12.95
N SER A 118 -17.15 18.72 -13.92
CA SER A 118 -16.10 19.53 -14.58
C SER A 118 -15.05 18.69 -15.34
N ILE A 119 -15.43 17.52 -15.85
CA ILE A 119 -14.58 16.69 -16.71
C ILE A 119 -15.43 16.01 -17.80
N ASN A 120 -14.85 15.87 -18.99
CA ASN A 120 -15.49 15.15 -20.10
C ASN A 120 -15.48 13.64 -19.83
N PRO A 121 -16.63 12.97 -19.64
CA PRO A 121 -16.66 11.51 -19.38
C PRO A 121 -16.12 10.65 -20.53
N LYS A 122 -16.03 11.22 -21.74
CA LYS A 122 -15.57 10.51 -22.95
C LYS A 122 -14.06 10.57 -23.16
N SER A 123 -13.33 11.46 -22.47
CA SER A 123 -11.87 11.48 -22.56
C SER A 123 -11.26 10.34 -21.76
N LYS A 124 -10.01 10.00 -22.07
CA LYS A 124 -9.33 8.87 -21.42
C LYS A 124 -9.27 9.06 -19.90
N VAL A 125 -8.80 10.23 -19.46
CA VAL A 125 -8.69 10.59 -18.03
C VAL A 125 -10.07 10.76 -17.40
N GLY A 126 -11.04 11.35 -18.12
CA GLY A 126 -12.38 11.51 -17.62
C GLY A 126 -13.06 10.18 -17.29
N SER A 127 -12.88 9.16 -18.12
CA SER A 127 -13.38 7.80 -17.86
C SER A 127 -12.75 7.18 -16.59
N LEU A 128 -11.46 7.43 -16.35
CA LEU A 128 -10.76 6.95 -15.15
C LEU A 128 -11.34 7.58 -13.88
N PHE A 129 -11.55 8.91 -13.85
CA PHE A 129 -12.13 9.57 -12.67
C PHE A 129 -13.53 9.06 -12.35
N HIS A 130 -14.38 8.80 -13.36
CA HIS A 130 -15.68 8.20 -13.11
C HIS A 130 -15.55 6.81 -12.46
N ARG A 131 -14.62 5.98 -12.94
CA ARG A 131 -14.32 4.68 -12.33
C ARG A 131 -13.78 4.83 -10.89
N ASN A 132 -12.90 5.80 -10.63
CA ASN A 132 -12.41 6.07 -9.28
C ASN A 132 -13.54 6.49 -8.32
N VAL A 133 -14.51 7.29 -8.78
CA VAL A 133 -15.66 7.69 -7.96
C VAL A 133 -16.61 6.51 -7.71
N GLU A 134 -16.80 5.61 -8.67
CA GLU A 134 -17.55 4.37 -8.40
C GLU A 134 -16.85 3.46 -7.38
N ILE A 135 -15.52 3.36 -7.43
CA ILE A 135 -14.73 2.66 -6.40
C ILE A 135 -14.90 3.34 -5.04
N LEU A 136 -14.84 4.67 -4.98
CA LEU A 136 -15.08 5.43 -3.75
C LEU A 136 -16.47 5.10 -3.16
N LYS A 137 -17.51 5.12 -3.99
CA LYS A 137 -18.89 4.77 -3.58
C LYS A 137 -18.97 3.34 -3.05
N ALA A 138 -18.35 2.39 -3.74
CA ALA A 138 -18.32 0.98 -3.31
C ALA A 138 -17.61 0.83 -1.95
N ASN A 139 -16.47 1.49 -1.77
CA ASN A 139 -15.70 1.46 -0.52
C ASN A 139 -16.46 2.07 0.65
N ILE A 140 -17.13 3.22 0.44
CA ILE A 140 -17.97 3.86 1.46
C ILE A 140 -19.12 2.95 1.89
N LYS A 141 -19.82 2.33 0.93
CA LYS A 141 -20.91 1.39 1.22
C LYS A 141 -20.42 0.14 1.96
N LYS A 142 -19.27 -0.40 1.56
CA LYS A 142 -18.63 -1.54 2.23
C LYS A 142 -18.28 -1.21 3.68
N GLN A 143 -17.79 -0.01 3.95
CA GLN A 143 -17.45 0.45 5.31
C GLN A 143 -18.68 0.61 6.21
N ALA A 144 -19.81 1.09 5.68
CA ALA A 144 -21.02 1.33 6.46
C ALA A 144 -21.86 0.07 6.69
N GLY A 145 -21.72 -0.94 5.82
CA GLY A 145 -22.47 -2.19 5.91
C GLY A 145 -23.98 -2.00 5.76
N LYS A 146 -24.76 -2.98 6.22
CA LYS A 146 -26.23 -2.98 6.10
C LYS A 146 -26.95 -2.01 7.05
N LEU A 147 -26.21 -1.42 8.01
CA LEU A 147 -26.78 -0.59 9.07
C LEU A 147 -26.90 0.88 8.66
N ALA A 148 -26.28 1.29 7.55
CA ALA A 148 -26.27 2.67 7.09
C ALA A 148 -27.68 3.24 6.90
N LYS A 149 -27.97 4.33 7.62
CA LYS A 149 -29.18 5.14 7.47
C LYS A 149 -29.22 5.73 6.07
N SER A 150 -30.40 5.66 5.44
CA SER A 150 -30.62 6.26 4.13
C SER A 150 -30.74 7.78 4.20
N GLY A 151 -30.44 8.47 3.10
CA GLY A 151 -30.55 9.93 2.99
C GLY A 151 -29.18 10.60 3.06
N GLY A 152 -29.17 11.90 3.38
CA GLY A 152 -27.96 12.73 3.38
C GLY A 152 -27.79 13.59 2.14
N LEU A 153 -26.80 14.48 2.20
CA LEU A 153 -26.46 15.45 1.16
C LEU A 153 -25.81 14.77 -0.05
N SER A 154 -25.91 15.40 -1.22
CA SER A 154 -25.09 15.02 -2.38
C SER A 154 -23.65 15.50 -2.22
N LEU A 155 -22.70 14.79 -2.82
CA LEU A 155 -21.29 15.20 -2.89
C LEU A 155 -20.88 15.41 -4.35
N ASN A 156 -20.57 16.65 -4.70
CA ASN A 156 -20.05 17.02 -6.01
C ASN A 156 -18.52 17.09 -5.95
N ILE A 157 -17.85 16.22 -6.70
CA ILE A 157 -16.39 16.23 -6.85
C ILE A 157 -16.04 17.02 -8.11
N ASN A 158 -15.60 18.26 -7.94
CA ASN A 158 -15.24 19.16 -9.04
C ASN A 158 -13.75 19.02 -9.36
N ILE A 159 -13.44 18.63 -10.60
CA ILE A 159 -12.05 18.54 -11.07
C ILE A 159 -11.59 19.88 -11.66
N GLN A 160 -10.40 20.33 -11.29
CA GLN A 160 -9.79 21.57 -11.79
C GLN A 160 -8.28 21.41 -12.07
N GLY A 161 -7.71 22.32 -12.86
CA GLY A 161 -6.26 22.40 -13.11
C GLY A 161 -5.68 21.35 -14.07
N LEU A 162 -6.50 20.38 -14.53
CA LEU A 162 -6.06 19.33 -15.44
C LEU A 162 -5.55 19.93 -16.76
N LYS A 163 -4.28 19.69 -17.09
CA LYS A 163 -3.65 20.25 -18.30
C LYS A 163 -3.97 19.48 -19.57
N ASN A 164 -4.16 18.17 -19.46
CA ASN A 164 -4.45 17.27 -20.58
C ASN A 164 -5.34 16.13 -20.08
N ASP A 165 -6.52 15.96 -20.68
CA ASP A 165 -7.49 14.93 -20.31
C ASP A 165 -7.38 13.63 -21.11
N ASP A 166 -6.36 13.52 -21.96
CA ASP A 166 -5.98 12.29 -22.67
C ASP A 166 -4.65 11.69 -22.18
N ASP A 167 -3.82 12.45 -21.44
CA ASP A 167 -2.57 11.94 -20.88
C ASP A 167 -2.79 11.21 -19.55
N SER A 168 -2.43 9.93 -19.54
CA SER A 168 -2.54 9.04 -18.39
C SER A 168 -1.22 8.31 -18.12
N THR A 169 -0.09 8.94 -18.45
CA THR A 169 1.23 8.32 -18.37
C THR A 169 1.93 8.71 -17.07
N LEU A 170 2.27 7.72 -16.24
CA LEU A 170 3.01 7.94 -15.01
C LEU A 170 4.50 7.78 -15.27
N THR A 171 5.29 8.81 -15.00
CA THR A 171 6.76 8.79 -15.15
C THR A 171 7.45 9.33 -13.91
N LEU A 172 8.76 9.16 -13.76
CA LEU A 172 9.53 9.80 -12.66
C LEU A 172 9.39 11.33 -12.61
N LYS A 173 9.00 11.97 -13.73
CA LYS A 173 8.83 13.43 -13.83
C LYS A 173 7.40 13.89 -13.58
N THR A 174 6.46 12.97 -13.38
CA THR A 174 5.06 13.31 -13.16
C THR A 174 4.89 14.07 -11.85
N ASN A 175 4.33 15.28 -11.92
CA ASN A 175 4.00 16.08 -10.75
C ASN A 175 2.72 15.54 -10.08
N GLU A 176 2.85 14.87 -8.95
CA GLU A 176 1.73 14.23 -8.24
C GLU A 176 1.04 15.15 -7.21
N ASN A 177 1.30 16.45 -7.25
CA ASN A 177 0.72 17.43 -6.32
C ASN A 177 -0.77 17.67 -6.58
N TYR A 178 -1.50 17.97 -5.51
CA TYR A 178 -2.90 18.38 -5.57
C TYR A 178 -3.30 19.35 -4.46
N THR A 179 -4.40 20.05 -4.69
CA THR A 179 -5.14 20.80 -3.66
C THR A 179 -6.53 20.18 -3.52
N LEU A 180 -6.98 19.97 -2.29
CA LEU A 180 -8.34 19.52 -1.97
C LEU A 180 -9.02 20.57 -1.09
N GLU A 181 -10.16 21.07 -1.55
CA GLU A 181 -11.04 21.96 -0.81
C GLU A 181 -12.40 21.32 -0.64
N ILE A 182 -12.91 21.27 0.59
CA ILE A 182 -14.28 20.82 0.87
C ILE A 182 -15.02 21.97 1.54
N TYR A 183 -16.21 22.27 1.02
CA TYR A 183 -17.11 23.27 1.59
C TYR A 183 -18.57 22.91 1.30
N GLN A 184 -19.48 23.50 2.08
CA GLN A 184 -20.91 23.37 1.89
C GLN A 184 -21.48 24.66 1.29
N PRO A 185 -21.80 24.71 -0.02
CA PRO A 185 -22.32 25.93 -0.65
C PRO A 185 -23.76 26.26 -0.23
N ASN A 186 -24.59 25.26 0.09
CA ASN A 186 -26.00 25.42 0.49
C ASN A 186 -26.46 24.24 1.37
N SER A 187 -27.74 24.20 1.75
CA SER A 187 -28.27 23.19 2.68
C SER A 187 -28.28 21.76 2.13
N ASP A 188 -28.16 21.56 0.82
CA ASP A 188 -28.52 20.30 0.15
C ASP A 188 -27.31 19.53 -0.41
N GLU A 189 -26.15 20.17 -0.51
CA GLU A 189 -24.95 19.57 -1.12
C GLU A 189 -23.64 19.94 -0.44
N ILE A 190 -22.65 19.05 -0.56
CA ILE A 190 -21.23 19.29 -0.28
C ILE A 190 -20.48 19.34 -1.60
N THR A 191 -19.53 20.26 -1.72
CA THR A 191 -18.63 20.34 -2.86
C THR A 191 -17.21 20.02 -2.40
N ALA A 192 -16.56 19.09 -3.09
CA ALA A 192 -15.14 18.82 -2.98
C ALA A 192 -14.45 19.24 -4.30
N THR A 193 -13.69 20.33 -4.27
CA THR A 193 -12.87 20.75 -5.41
C THR A 193 -11.49 20.12 -5.29
N ILE A 194 -11.06 19.38 -6.31
CA ILE A 194 -9.74 18.78 -6.39
C ILE A 194 -9.00 19.36 -7.59
N SER A 195 -7.90 20.05 -7.31
CA SER A 195 -7.07 20.70 -8.32
C SER A 195 -5.74 19.98 -8.46
N GLY A 196 -5.30 19.68 -9.68
CA GLY A 196 -3.99 19.09 -9.96
C GLY A 196 -3.68 19.09 -11.45
N ASP A 197 -2.39 19.01 -11.79
CA ASP A 197 -1.92 19.18 -13.18
C ASP A 197 -2.30 18.01 -14.11
N ASN A 198 -2.50 16.82 -13.54
CA ASN A 198 -2.70 15.55 -14.24
C ASN A 198 -3.60 14.61 -13.44
N TYR A 199 -3.93 13.48 -14.07
CA TYR A 199 -4.74 12.42 -13.48
C TYR A 199 -4.24 11.94 -12.10
N PHE A 200 -2.93 11.76 -11.92
CA PHE A 200 -2.35 11.13 -10.74
C PHE A 200 -2.47 12.00 -9.48
N GLY A 201 -2.15 13.30 -9.59
CA GLY A 201 -2.33 14.23 -8.46
C GLY A 201 -3.80 14.30 -8.02
N ILE A 202 -4.72 14.44 -8.97
CA ILE A 202 -6.16 14.49 -8.67
C ILE A 202 -6.65 13.16 -8.06
N ARG A 203 -6.19 12.01 -8.58
CA ARG A 203 -6.51 10.69 -8.02
C ARG A 203 -6.04 10.56 -6.57
N HIS A 204 -4.86 11.09 -6.23
CA HIS A 204 -4.40 11.14 -4.83
C HIS A 204 -5.30 12.02 -3.96
N GLY A 205 -5.81 13.12 -4.50
CA GLY A 205 -6.83 13.95 -3.84
C GLY A 205 -8.14 13.21 -3.61
N ILE A 206 -8.58 12.36 -4.55
CA ILE A 206 -9.76 11.50 -4.37
C ILE A 206 -9.52 10.48 -3.26
N GLU A 207 -8.33 9.87 -3.20
CA GLU A 207 -7.98 8.96 -2.10
C GLU A 207 -7.99 9.70 -0.76
N THR A 208 -7.41 10.91 -0.67
CA THR A 208 -7.46 11.73 0.55
C THR A 208 -8.90 12.10 0.95
N LEU A 209 -9.74 12.50 -0.01
CA LEU A 209 -11.17 12.74 0.21
C LEU A 209 -11.86 11.50 0.80
N SER A 210 -11.53 10.31 0.31
CA SER A 210 -12.09 9.05 0.83
C SER A 210 -11.81 8.85 2.33
N GLN A 211 -10.70 9.37 2.82
CA GLN A 211 -10.28 9.23 4.23
C GLN A 211 -10.98 10.22 5.17
N LEU A 212 -11.57 11.27 4.59
CA LEU A 212 -12.38 12.28 5.26
C LEU A 212 -13.86 11.89 5.32
N ILE A 213 -14.22 10.75 4.71
CA ILE A 213 -15.55 10.13 4.80
C ILE A 213 -15.47 8.97 5.80
N VAL A 214 -16.37 8.98 6.78
CA VAL A 214 -16.41 7.99 7.86
C VAL A 214 -17.81 7.44 8.03
N PHE A 215 -17.90 6.19 8.50
CA PHE A 215 -19.14 5.69 9.07
C PHE A 215 -19.19 6.04 10.55
N ASN A 216 -20.22 6.80 10.95
CA ASN A 216 -20.54 7.08 12.34
C ASN A 216 -21.48 6.00 12.84
N ASP A 217 -20.92 5.03 13.57
CA ASP A 217 -21.64 3.88 14.12
C ASP A 217 -22.64 4.26 15.22
N LEU A 218 -22.48 5.40 15.90
CA LEU A 218 -23.44 5.87 16.91
C LEU A 218 -24.79 6.29 16.30
N THR A 219 -24.75 6.96 15.15
CA THR A 219 -25.94 7.45 14.44
C THR A 219 -26.30 6.62 13.20
N ASN A 220 -25.45 5.64 12.86
CA ASN A 220 -25.48 4.85 11.64
C ASN A 220 -25.44 5.69 10.36
N GLU A 221 -24.73 6.82 10.37
CA GLU A 221 -24.66 7.76 9.25
C GLU A 221 -23.29 7.75 8.58
N ILE A 222 -23.27 7.93 7.26
CA ILE A 222 -22.01 8.17 6.53
C ILE A 222 -21.76 9.66 6.54
N GLN A 223 -20.64 10.09 7.09
CA GLN A 223 -20.34 11.49 7.36
C GLN A 223 -19.06 11.94 6.67
N VAL A 224 -19.02 13.17 6.15
CA VAL A 224 -17.83 13.81 5.59
C VAL A 224 -17.49 15.07 6.35
N VAL A 225 -16.21 15.43 6.43
CA VAL A 225 -15.80 16.75 6.95
C VAL A 225 -16.33 17.86 6.03
N ARG A 226 -16.91 18.91 6.63
CA ARG A 226 -17.59 19.97 5.86
C ARG A 226 -16.63 21.02 5.31
N ASP A 227 -15.62 21.41 6.09
CA ASP A 227 -14.74 22.53 5.78
C ASP A 227 -13.28 22.02 5.81
N VAL A 228 -12.62 21.96 4.66
CA VAL A 228 -11.25 21.43 4.52
C VAL A 228 -10.48 22.23 3.49
N HIS A 229 -9.21 22.52 3.77
CA HIS A 229 -8.25 22.96 2.76
C HIS A 229 -6.94 22.19 2.95
N ILE A 230 -6.54 21.45 1.92
CA ILE A 230 -5.34 20.62 1.89
C ILE A 230 -4.53 20.96 0.65
N THR A 231 -3.24 21.26 0.81
CA THR A 231 -2.26 21.21 -0.27
C THR A 231 -1.27 20.09 0.02
N ASP A 232 -0.99 19.25 -0.97
CA ASP A 232 -0.26 18.02 -0.74
C ASP A 232 0.46 17.53 -2.00
N GLY A 233 1.49 16.72 -1.79
CA GLY A 233 2.33 16.15 -2.84
C GLY A 233 3.48 15.34 -2.24
N PRO A 234 3.98 14.32 -2.95
CA PRO A 234 5.03 13.45 -2.43
C PRO A 234 6.40 14.15 -2.42
N VAL A 235 7.23 13.80 -1.44
CA VAL A 235 8.66 14.17 -1.40
C VAL A 235 9.45 13.42 -2.48
N TYR A 236 9.17 12.13 -2.68
CA TYR A 236 9.91 11.28 -3.61
C TYR A 236 9.05 10.74 -4.76
N PRO A 237 9.54 10.74 -6.02
CA PRO A 237 8.78 10.28 -7.19
C PRO A 237 8.69 8.75 -7.33
N TYR A 238 9.54 7.98 -6.65
CA TYR A 238 9.53 6.51 -6.66
C TYR A 238 9.14 5.97 -5.28
N ARG A 239 7.97 5.32 -5.20
CA ARG A 239 7.43 4.76 -3.95
C ARG A 239 6.94 3.34 -4.21
N GLY A 240 7.86 2.39 -4.06
CA GLY A 240 7.75 1.07 -4.66
C GLY A 240 7.35 -0.07 -3.73
N VAL A 241 6.77 -1.13 -4.30
CA VAL A 241 6.74 -2.47 -3.70
C VAL A 241 7.26 -3.44 -4.74
N LEU A 242 8.30 -4.20 -4.38
CA LEU A 242 8.74 -5.36 -5.16
C LEU A 242 7.95 -6.58 -4.73
N LEU A 243 7.36 -7.27 -5.71
CA LEU A 243 6.79 -8.60 -5.50
C LEU A 243 7.45 -9.59 -6.45
N ASP A 244 8.12 -10.56 -5.85
CA ASP A 244 8.62 -11.74 -6.54
C ASP A 244 7.46 -12.71 -6.79
N THR A 245 7.36 -13.14 -8.04
CA THR A 245 6.33 -14.08 -8.51
C THR A 245 6.93 -15.32 -9.17
N SER A 246 8.25 -15.49 -9.02
CA SER A 246 9.01 -16.59 -9.58
C SER A 246 9.34 -17.66 -8.53
N ARG A 247 9.91 -17.28 -7.36
CA ARG A 247 10.18 -18.28 -6.31
C ARG A 247 8.88 -18.97 -5.89
N ASN A 248 7.79 -18.23 -5.78
CA ASN A 248 6.43 -18.78 -5.73
C ASN A 248 5.48 -17.98 -6.64
N TYR A 249 4.55 -18.69 -7.28
CA TYR A 249 3.55 -18.06 -8.13
C TYR A 249 2.52 -17.27 -7.31
N MET A 250 2.21 -16.06 -7.77
CA MET A 250 1.15 -15.20 -7.24
C MET A 250 -0.04 -15.14 -8.18
N ASP A 251 -1.24 -15.47 -7.73
CA ASP A 251 -2.41 -15.33 -8.58
C ASP A 251 -2.69 -13.84 -8.92
N LYS A 252 -3.32 -13.62 -10.08
CA LYS A 252 -3.69 -12.28 -10.54
C LYS A 252 -4.51 -11.53 -9.48
N ALA A 253 -5.44 -12.21 -8.80
CA ALA A 253 -6.29 -11.59 -7.80
C ALA A 253 -5.47 -10.98 -6.64
N SER A 254 -4.41 -11.65 -6.20
CA SER A 254 -3.53 -11.17 -5.13
C SER A 254 -2.62 -10.03 -5.60
N ILE A 255 -2.16 -10.04 -6.85
CA ILE A 255 -1.45 -8.90 -7.46
C ILE A 255 -2.38 -7.67 -7.51
N LEU A 256 -3.62 -7.84 -7.97
CA LEU A 256 -4.60 -6.75 -8.01
C LEU A 256 -4.91 -6.21 -6.61
N ARG A 257 -5.13 -7.06 -5.59
CA ARG A 257 -5.29 -6.61 -4.18
C ARG A 257 -4.08 -5.83 -3.70
N THR A 258 -2.87 -6.29 -4.04
CA THR A 258 -1.62 -5.58 -3.67
C THR A 258 -1.58 -4.17 -4.27
N ILE A 259 -1.88 -4.04 -5.56
CA ILE A 259 -1.94 -2.74 -6.26
C ILE A 259 -3.04 -1.83 -5.68
N GLU A 260 -4.20 -2.39 -5.31
CA GLU A 260 -5.27 -1.62 -4.65
C GLU A 260 -4.78 -1.02 -3.33
N ALA A 261 -4.15 -1.82 -2.48
CA ALA A 261 -3.60 -1.37 -1.20
C ALA A 261 -2.44 -0.36 -1.35
N MET A 262 -1.62 -0.51 -2.39
CA MET A 262 -0.62 0.50 -2.77
C MET A 262 -1.28 1.83 -3.11
N GLY A 263 -2.33 1.78 -3.94
CA GLY A 263 -3.13 2.93 -4.29
C GLY A 263 -3.75 3.61 -3.06
N MET A 264 -4.27 2.86 -2.10
CA MET A 264 -4.82 3.39 -0.84
C MET A 264 -3.76 4.13 0.01
N SER A 265 -2.50 3.73 -0.12
CA SER A 265 -1.36 4.27 0.62
C SER A 265 -0.58 5.34 -0.17
N LYS A 266 -0.98 5.64 -1.42
CA LYS A 266 -0.26 6.51 -2.37
C LYS A 266 1.15 6.03 -2.75
N LEU A 267 1.42 4.73 -2.63
CA LEU A 267 2.54 4.09 -3.33
C LEU A 267 2.23 4.06 -4.82
N ASN A 268 3.26 4.21 -5.66
CA ASN A 268 3.05 4.47 -7.09
C ASN A 268 3.83 3.54 -8.03
N THR A 269 4.61 2.59 -7.52
CA THR A 269 5.41 1.68 -8.36
C THR A 269 5.27 0.24 -7.89
N PHE A 270 4.71 -0.61 -8.73
CA PHE A 270 4.69 -2.05 -8.52
C PHE A 270 5.85 -2.63 -9.34
N HIS A 271 6.95 -2.94 -8.64
CA HIS A 271 8.10 -3.60 -9.22
C HIS A 271 7.82 -5.10 -9.27
N TRP A 272 7.64 -5.60 -10.48
CA TRP A 272 7.27 -6.99 -10.70
C TRP A 272 8.50 -7.81 -11.10
N HIS A 273 9.10 -8.45 -10.09
CA HIS A 273 10.12 -9.47 -10.26
C HIS A 273 9.45 -10.76 -10.76
N ILE A 274 9.35 -10.88 -12.10
CA ILE A 274 8.48 -11.84 -12.78
C ILE A 274 9.18 -13.15 -13.17
N THR A 275 10.51 -13.20 -13.13
CA THR A 275 11.32 -14.37 -13.48
C THR A 275 12.51 -14.51 -12.55
N ASP A 276 12.89 -15.74 -12.24
CA ASP A 276 14.08 -16.09 -11.45
C ASP A 276 14.57 -17.49 -11.90
N SER A 277 15.63 -18.03 -11.29
CA SER A 277 16.10 -19.40 -11.43
C SER A 277 15.01 -20.46 -11.19
N HIS A 278 14.07 -20.18 -10.29
CA HIS A 278 13.03 -21.09 -9.81
C HIS A 278 11.89 -21.31 -10.80
N SER A 279 11.45 -20.27 -11.52
CA SER A 279 10.41 -20.41 -12.54
C SER A 279 10.39 -19.27 -13.57
N PHE A 280 9.73 -19.54 -14.69
CA PHE A 280 9.48 -18.57 -15.75
C PHE A 280 7.97 -18.48 -16.04
N PRO A 281 7.18 -17.75 -15.23
CA PRO A 281 5.74 -17.64 -15.42
C PRO A 281 5.33 -16.68 -16.55
N TYR A 282 6.20 -15.75 -16.96
CA TYR A 282 5.91 -14.80 -18.05
C TYR A 282 5.75 -15.49 -19.41
N VAL A 283 4.62 -15.28 -20.10
CA VAL A 283 4.40 -15.85 -21.44
C VAL A 283 4.91 -14.90 -22.52
N SER A 284 6.18 -15.07 -22.91
CA SER A 284 6.74 -14.42 -24.09
C SER A 284 6.05 -14.90 -25.37
N ARG A 285 5.55 -13.97 -26.19
CA ARG A 285 4.98 -14.26 -27.52
C ARG A 285 6.05 -14.70 -28.51
N THR A 286 7.22 -14.08 -28.40
CA THR A 286 8.37 -14.36 -29.26
C THR A 286 9.00 -15.71 -28.89
N TRP A 287 9.07 -16.05 -27.60
CA TRP A 287 9.65 -17.29 -27.10
C TRP A 287 8.70 -18.09 -26.17
N PRO A 288 7.62 -18.70 -26.70
CA PRO A 288 6.64 -19.41 -25.88
C PRO A 288 7.19 -20.60 -25.10
N ASN A 289 8.33 -21.15 -25.53
CA ASN A 289 8.96 -22.25 -24.82
C ASN A 289 9.55 -21.85 -23.46
N MET A 290 9.80 -20.56 -23.22
CA MET A 290 10.30 -20.08 -21.92
C MET A 290 9.35 -20.47 -20.78
N SER A 291 8.07 -20.10 -20.88
CA SER A 291 7.09 -20.50 -19.86
C SER A 291 6.65 -21.95 -19.96
N ARG A 292 6.66 -22.55 -21.15
CA ARG A 292 6.33 -23.98 -21.31
C ARG A 292 7.28 -24.89 -20.54
N TYR A 293 8.56 -24.52 -20.46
CA TYR A 293 9.57 -25.26 -19.72
C TYR A 293 9.77 -24.73 -18.31
N GLY A 294 9.55 -23.42 -18.08
CA GLY A 294 9.91 -22.78 -16.83
C GLY A 294 8.78 -22.52 -15.85
N ALA A 295 7.52 -22.52 -16.27
CA ALA A 295 6.41 -22.32 -15.33
C ALA A 295 6.20 -23.56 -14.44
N TYR A 296 5.84 -23.35 -13.17
CA TYR A 296 5.56 -24.44 -12.24
C TYR A 296 4.48 -25.40 -12.73
N THR A 297 3.44 -24.87 -13.36
CA THR A 297 2.40 -25.64 -14.05
C THR A 297 1.91 -24.84 -15.26
N PRO A 298 1.25 -25.48 -16.25
CA PRO A 298 0.68 -24.76 -17.40
C PRO A 298 -0.34 -23.67 -17.04
N SER A 299 -0.92 -23.71 -15.83
CA SER A 299 -1.88 -22.70 -15.36
C SER A 299 -1.24 -21.60 -14.52
N LYS A 300 0.00 -21.78 -14.04
CA LYS A 300 0.73 -20.80 -13.21
C LYS A 300 1.60 -19.91 -14.11
N VAL A 301 0.94 -19.17 -14.98
CA VAL A 301 1.56 -18.28 -15.97
C VAL A 301 0.88 -16.92 -15.98
N TYR A 302 1.55 -15.92 -16.54
CA TYR A 302 1.00 -14.60 -16.83
C TYR A 302 1.01 -14.38 -18.33
N ASN A 303 -0.17 -14.44 -18.95
CA ASN A 303 -0.32 -14.15 -20.37
C ASN A 303 -0.49 -12.64 -20.62
N ALA A 304 -0.46 -12.24 -21.89
CA ALA A 304 -0.58 -10.84 -22.28
C ALA A 304 -1.88 -10.16 -21.80
N GLU A 305 -2.99 -10.89 -21.71
CA GLU A 305 -4.25 -10.32 -21.20
C GLU A 305 -4.19 -10.11 -19.67
N ASP A 306 -3.60 -11.06 -18.92
CA ASP A 306 -3.38 -10.88 -17.48
C ASP A 306 -2.52 -9.66 -17.19
N ILE A 307 -1.42 -9.49 -17.93
CA ILE A 307 -0.50 -8.35 -17.76
C ILE A 307 -1.20 -7.05 -18.12
N LYS A 308 -1.94 -7.02 -19.24
CA LYS A 308 -2.73 -5.85 -19.64
C LYS A 308 -3.75 -5.47 -18.57
N GLU A 309 -4.50 -6.42 -18.02
CA GLU A 309 -5.44 -6.16 -16.93
C GLU A 309 -4.72 -5.59 -15.69
N ILE A 310 -3.57 -6.15 -15.32
CA ILE A 310 -2.76 -5.68 -14.18
C ILE A 310 -2.23 -4.26 -14.42
N VAL A 311 -1.73 -3.95 -15.62
CA VAL A 311 -1.24 -2.61 -16.00
C VAL A 311 -2.39 -1.59 -16.00
N GLU A 312 -3.55 -1.94 -16.55
CA GLU A 312 -4.74 -1.08 -16.54
C GLU A 312 -5.28 -0.85 -15.12
N PHE A 313 -5.22 -1.86 -14.26
CA PHE A 313 -5.61 -1.74 -12.86
C PHE A 313 -4.58 -0.93 -12.05
N GLY A 314 -3.29 -1.07 -12.36
CA GLY A 314 -2.22 -0.20 -11.89
C GLY A 314 -2.51 1.26 -12.20
N LEU A 315 -2.80 1.57 -13.47
CA LEU A 315 -3.19 2.92 -13.91
C LEU A 315 -4.40 3.44 -13.12
N LEU A 316 -5.45 2.63 -12.94
CA LEU A 316 -6.63 3.05 -12.17
C LEU A 316 -6.30 3.41 -10.71
N ASN A 317 -5.26 2.79 -10.14
CA ASN A 317 -4.78 3.05 -8.79
C ASN A 317 -3.59 4.02 -8.71
N GLY A 318 -3.18 4.62 -9.84
CA GLY A 318 -2.03 5.52 -9.88
C GLY A 318 -0.70 4.81 -9.58
N VAL A 319 -0.60 3.54 -9.97
CA VAL A 319 0.56 2.67 -9.77
C VAL A 319 1.12 2.27 -11.13
N ARG A 320 2.38 2.61 -11.42
CA ARG A 320 3.11 2.07 -12.59
C ARG A 320 3.45 0.61 -12.33
N VAL A 321 3.43 -0.22 -13.36
CA VAL A 321 3.90 -1.61 -13.30
C VAL A 321 5.26 -1.66 -13.98
N LEU A 322 6.30 -1.82 -13.18
CA LEU A 322 7.70 -1.85 -13.59
C LEU A 322 8.13 -3.32 -13.74
N PRO A 323 8.37 -3.83 -14.95
CA PRO A 323 8.85 -5.19 -15.11
C PRO A 323 10.34 -5.29 -14.77
N GLU A 324 10.71 -6.43 -14.20
CA GLU A 324 12.09 -6.87 -14.09
C GLU A 324 12.33 -8.12 -14.91
N PHE A 325 13.44 -8.12 -15.63
CA PHE A 325 14.07 -9.34 -16.12
C PHE A 325 15.48 -9.40 -15.56
N ASP A 326 15.65 -10.17 -14.49
CA ASP A 326 16.94 -10.29 -13.81
C ASP A 326 17.92 -11.10 -14.65
N ALA A 327 19.11 -10.53 -14.85
CA ALA A 327 20.21 -11.15 -15.57
C ALA A 327 21.56 -10.52 -15.17
N PRO A 328 22.68 -11.27 -15.27
CA PRO A 328 22.79 -12.62 -15.81
C PRO A 328 22.68 -13.76 -14.78
N ALA A 329 22.60 -13.46 -13.48
CA ALA A 329 22.27 -14.45 -12.47
C ALA A 329 20.75 -14.71 -12.46
N HIS A 330 20.25 -15.44 -11.45
CA HIS A 330 18.81 -15.64 -11.25
C HIS A 330 18.08 -16.16 -12.50
N VAL A 331 18.72 -17.07 -13.24
CA VAL A 331 18.13 -17.73 -14.41
C VAL A 331 18.33 -19.24 -14.34
N GLY A 332 17.33 -20.00 -14.75
CA GLY A 332 17.38 -21.45 -14.64
C GLY A 332 16.25 -22.12 -15.41
N GLU A 333 15.13 -22.33 -14.72
CA GLU A 333 13.93 -22.89 -15.33
C GLU A 333 13.48 -22.08 -16.55
N GLY A 334 13.08 -22.78 -17.62
CA GLY A 334 12.65 -22.19 -18.89
C GLY A 334 13.74 -22.08 -19.95
N TRP A 335 15.02 -22.20 -19.59
CA TRP A 335 16.13 -22.08 -20.55
C TRP A 335 16.56 -23.40 -21.20
N GLN A 336 16.06 -24.54 -20.72
CA GLN A 336 16.51 -25.87 -21.15
C GLN A 336 16.26 -26.16 -22.64
N TRP A 337 15.19 -25.59 -23.23
CA TRP A 337 14.87 -25.78 -24.65
C TRP A 337 15.86 -25.07 -25.58
N VAL A 338 16.59 -24.07 -25.09
CA VAL A 338 17.59 -23.33 -25.86
C VAL A 338 18.84 -24.20 -26.10
N GLY A 339 19.08 -25.16 -25.21
CA GLY A 339 20.23 -26.06 -25.22
C GLY A 339 21.33 -25.64 -24.25
N ASN A 340 22.34 -26.51 -24.13
CA ASN A 340 23.34 -26.51 -23.05
C ASN A 340 24.32 -25.32 -23.04
N ASN A 341 24.21 -24.39 -23.98
CA ASN A 341 25.13 -23.26 -24.10
C ASN A 341 24.51 -21.90 -23.72
N ALA A 342 23.22 -21.86 -23.38
CA ALA A 342 22.55 -20.61 -23.01
C ALA A 342 22.68 -20.27 -21.53
N THR A 343 22.55 -21.28 -20.66
CA THR A 343 22.78 -21.18 -19.22
C THR A 343 23.92 -22.09 -18.79
N VAL A 344 24.57 -21.73 -17.70
CA VAL A 344 25.64 -22.50 -17.05
C VAL A 344 25.31 -22.65 -15.57
N CYS A 345 25.84 -23.71 -14.96
CA CYS A 345 25.64 -24.05 -13.55
C CYS A 345 24.19 -24.28 -13.12
N PHE A 346 23.27 -24.47 -14.08
CA PHE A 346 21.89 -24.76 -13.75
C PHE A 346 21.79 -26.04 -12.91
N ARG A 347 21.28 -25.91 -11.68
CA ARG A 347 21.22 -27.00 -10.68
C ARG A 347 22.59 -27.62 -10.35
N ALA A 348 23.67 -26.82 -10.39
CA ALA A 348 25.00 -27.27 -10.00
C ALA A 348 25.07 -27.63 -8.51
N GLU A 349 25.79 -28.71 -8.17
CA GLU A 349 25.98 -29.19 -6.81
C GLU A 349 27.47 -29.35 -6.44
N PRO A 350 27.88 -29.09 -5.18
CA PRO A 350 27.07 -28.49 -4.11
C PRO A 350 26.73 -27.03 -4.44
N TRP A 351 25.45 -26.66 -4.36
CA TRP A 351 24.97 -25.35 -4.82
C TRP A 351 25.69 -24.16 -4.16
N THR A 352 26.09 -24.31 -2.89
CA THR A 352 26.81 -23.29 -2.10
C THR A 352 28.12 -22.81 -2.72
N LYS A 353 28.68 -23.55 -3.69
CA LYS A 353 29.89 -23.15 -4.42
C LYS A 353 29.61 -22.28 -5.64
N TYR A 354 28.37 -22.25 -6.13
CA TYR A 354 28.05 -21.72 -7.46
C TYR A 354 26.95 -20.65 -7.42
N CYS A 355 26.23 -20.51 -6.31
CA CYS A 355 25.16 -19.52 -6.15
C CYS A 355 24.88 -19.25 -4.66
N VAL A 356 24.07 -18.21 -4.38
CA VAL A 356 23.65 -17.82 -3.02
C VAL A 356 22.50 -18.71 -2.52
N GLU A 357 21.66 -19.21 -3.42
CA GLU A 357 20.56 -20.13 -3.12
C GLU A 357 20.28 -21.12 -4.26
N PRO A 358 19.81 -22.34 -3.97
CA PRO A 358 19.42 -23.29 -5.00
C PRO A 358 18.05 -22.94 -5.61
N PRO A 359 17.81 -23.27 -6.90
CA PRO A 359 18.76 -23.85 -7.82
C PRO A 359 19.74 -22.80 -8.36
N CYS A 360 21.02 -23.14 -8.44
CA CYS A 360 21.97 -22.29 -9.15
C CYS A 360 21.60 -22.16 -10.63
N GLY A 361 22.07 -21.09 -11.28
CA GLY A 361 22.06 -20.92 -12.73
C GLY A 361 22.38 -19.48 -13.14
N GLN A 362 23.16 -19.34 -14.22
CA GLN A 362 23.50 -18.04 -14.80
C GLN A 362 23.48 -18.12 -16.33
N LEU A 363 23.18 -17.01 -17.00
CA LEU A 363 23.35 -16.91 -18.45
C LEU A 363 24.83 -17.07 -18.81
N ASN A 364 25.07 -17.62 -20.01
CA ASN A 364 26.38 -17.68 -20.62
C ASN A 364 26.61 -16.41 -21.49
N PRO A 365 27.45 -15.45 -21.06
CA PRO A 365 27.70 -14.23 -21.82
C PRO A 365 28.41 -14.45 -23.16
N ALA A 366 29.05 -15.62 -23.35
CA ALA A 366 29.72 -15.97 -24.61
C ALA A 366 28.74 -16.42 -25.71
N SER A 367 27.46 -16.64 -25.37
CA SER A 367 26.48 -17.21 -26.29
C SER A 367 25.68 -16.13 -27.02
N GLU A 368 25.88 -16.01 -28.34
CA GLU A 368 25.10 -15.09 -29.19
C GLU A 368 23.59 -15.36 -29.11
N ARG A 369 23.21 -16.63 -28.92
CA ARG A 369 21.81 -17.06 -28.79
C ARG A 369 21.13 -16.44 -27.57
N VAL A 370 21.86 -16.16 -26.49
CA VAL A 370 21.31 -15.50 -25.30
C VAL A 370 20.82 -14.10 -25.66
N TYR A 371 21.62 -13.32 -26.37
CA TYR A 371 21.25 -11.95 -26.74
C TYR A 371 20.10 -11.89 -27.75
N GLU A 372 19.98 -12.88 -28.65
CA GLU A 372 18.81 -13.00 -29.52
C GLU A 372 17.53 -13.26 -28.71
N ILE A 373 17.61 -14.12 -27.69
CA ILE A 373 16.47 -14.43 -26.83
C ILE A 373 16.10 -13.22 -25.98
N LEU A 374 17.08 -12.57 -25.36
CA LEU A 374 16.87 -11.35 -24.57
C LEU A 374 16.20 -10.26 -25.40
N GLU A 375 16.62 -10.03 -26.65
CA GLU A 375 15.96 -9.05 -27.54
C GLU A 375 14.47 -9.35 -27.73
N GLY A 376 14.11 -10.62 -27.94
CA GLY A 376 12.71 -11.03 -28.06
C GLY A 376 11.90 -10.89 -26.77
N ILE A 377 12.48 -11.26 -25.62
CA ILE A 377 11.84 -11.09 -24.30
C ILE A 377 11.63 -9.60 -24.02
N TYR A 378 12.66 -8.78 -24.19
CA TYR A 378 12.57 -7.33 -23.97
C TYR A 378 11.57 -6.67 -24.91
N LYS A 379 11.50 -7.11 -26.17
CA LYS A 379 10.49 -6.61 -27.11
C LYS A 379 9.08 -6.90 -26.61
N ASP A 380 8.80 -8.13 -26.20
CA ASP A 380 7.47 -8.48 -25.69
C ASP A 380 7.15 -7.69 -24.40
N MET A 381 8.12 -7.53 -23.49
CA MET A 381 7.93 -6.76 -22.25
C MET A 381 7.74 -5.26 -22.51
N ILE A 382 8.48 -4.64 -23.43
CA ILE A 382 8.27 -3.23 -23.81
C ILE A 382 6.85 -3.03 -24.37
N ASP A 383 6.36 -3.96 -25.18
CA ASP A 383 5.00 -3.91 -25.74
C ASP A 383 3.92 -4.09 -24.66
N ASP A 384 4.13 -5.01 -23.71
CA ASP A 384 3.17 -5.39 -22.67
C ASP A 384 3.07 -4.33 -21.55
N PHE A 385 4.21 -3.87 -21.05
CA PHE A 385 4.29 -2.99 -19.89
C PHE A 385 4.38 -1.51 -20.25
N LYS A 386 4.90 -1.19 -21.45
CA LYS A 386 5.17 0.19 -21.92
C LYS A 386 5.85 1.07 -20.85
N PRO A 387 6.98 0.61 -20.28
CA PRO A 387 7.48 1.21 -19.05
C PRO A 387 8.34 2.45 -19.34
N ASP A 388 8.42 3.37 -18.36
CA ASP A 388 9.31 4.54 -18.42
C ASP A 388 10.74 4.25 -17.91
N ILE A 389 10.88 3.16 -17.17
CA ILE A 389 12.14 2.61 -16.63
C ILE A 389 12.07 1.08 -16.76
N PHE A 390 13.19 0.38 -16.88
CA PHE A 390 13.22 -1.07 -16.90
C PHE A 390 14.19 -1.62 -15.84
N HIS A 391 13.82 -2.66 -15.09
CA HIS A 391 14.74 -3.28 -14.13
C HIS A 391 15.46 -4.47 -14.80
N MET A 392 16.78 -4.50 -14.73
CA MET A 392 17.61 -5.57 -15.33
C MET A 392 18.27 -6.48 -14.30
N GLY A 393 17.95 -6.28 -13.02
CA GLY A 393 18.49 -7.06 -11.90
C GLY A 393 19.97 -6.80 -11.71
N GLY A 394 20.79 -7.82 -11.97
CA GLY A 394 22.24 -7.68 -11.92
C GLY A 394 22.80 -7.79 -10.49
N ASP A 395 22.15 -8.60 -9.68
CA ASP A 395 22.58 -9.03 -8.36
C ASP A 395 23.25 -10.42 -8.40
N GLU A 396 24.01 -10.69 -7.33
CA GLU A 396 24.52 -12.01 -6.94
C GLU A 396 25.22 -12.88 -8.01
N VAL A 397 25.77 -12.27 -9.07
CA VAL A 397 26.59 -12.98 -10.06
C VAL A 397 27.78 -13.64 -9.38
N ASN A 398 27.80 -14.97 -9.50
CA ASN A 398 28.84 -15.83 -8.97
C ASN A 398 29.90 -16.11 -10.04
N ILE A 399 31.11 -15.57 -9.82
CA ILE A 399 32.24 -15.73 -10.73
C ILE A 399 32.70 -17.19 -10.82
N ASN A 400 32.60 -17.95 -9.71
CA ASN A 400 33.00 -19.36 -9.72
C ASN A 400 32.12 -20.21 -10.64
N CYS A 401 30.84 -19.87 -10.78
CA CYS A 401 29.98 -20.50 -11.79
C CYS A 401 30.56 -20.34 -13.22
N TRP A 402 30.88 -19.11 -13.62
CA TRP A 402 31.49 -18.86 -14.94
C TRP A 402 32.88 -19.48 -15.07
N ASN A 403 33.70 -19.40 -14.02
CA ASN A 403 35.07 -19.91 -14.02
C ASN A 403 35.16 -21.45 -14.00
N THR A 404 34.06 -22.15 -13.72
CA THR A 404 34.00 -23.62 -13.82
C THR A 404 33.31 -24.10 -15.09
N SER A 405 32.76 -23.18 -15.89
CA SER A 405 32.09 -23.48 -17.14
C SER A 405 33.08 -23.55 -18.31
N GLU A 406 33.24 -24.74 -18.91
CA GLU A 406 34.09 -24.95 -20.09
C GLU A 406 33.78 -23.96 -21.24
N PRO A 407 32.53 -23.76 -21.70
CA PRO A 407 32.25 -22.86 -22.81
C PRO A 407 32.63 -21.40 -22.52
N VAL A 408 32.44 -20.92 -21.28
CA VAL A 408 32.80 -19.54 -20.89
C VAL A 408 34.32 -19.38 -20.87
N ARG A 409 35.03 -20.28 -20.19
CA ARG A 409 36.49 -20.22 -20.09
C ARG A 409 37.16 -20.31 -21.45
N LYS A 410 36.70 -21.23 -22.29
CA LYS A 410 37.25 -21.42 -23.64
C LYS A 410 37.10 -20.13 -24.45
N TRP A 411 35.91 -19.52 -24.41
CA TRP A 411 35.66 -18.27 -25.10
C TRP A 411 36.53 -17.11 -24.59
N MET A 412 36.71 -16.98 -23.27
CA MET A 412 37.59 -15.95 -22.69
C MET A 412 39.04 -16.13 -23.15
N ILE A 413 39.57 -17.36 -23.09
CA ILE A 413 40.93 -17.67 -23.55
C ILE A 413 41.10 -17.39 -25.04
N GLU A 414 40.13 -17.78 -25.88
CA GLU A 414 40.14 -17.52 -27.32
C GLU A 414 40.08 -16.02 -27.65
N LYS A 415 39.42 -15.22 -26.81
CA LYS A 415 39.42 -13.74 -26.89
C LYS A 415 40.74 -13.12 -26.39
N GLY A 416 41.65 -13.91 -25.82
CA GLY A 416 42.91 -13.46 -25.24
C GLY A 416 42.77 -12.86 -23.84
N TRP A 417 41.68 -13.16 -23.13
CA TRP A 417 41.45 -12.75 -21.75
C TRP A 417 41.99 -13.79 -20.78
N ASP A 418 42.44 -13.34 -19.61
CA ASP A 418 42.80 -14.25 -18.52
C ASP A 418 41.54 -14.71 -17.74
N LEU A 419 41.74 -15.59 -16.75
CA LEU A 419 40.67 -16.11 -15.89
C LEU A 419 40.72 -15.49 -14.48
N SER A 420 41.19 -14.24 -14.38
CA SER A 420 41.15 -13.48 -13.13
C SER A 420 39.73 -12.98 -12.85
N GLU A 421 39.45 -12.68 -11.59
CA GLU A 421 38.19 -12.09 -11.15
C GLU A 421 37.85 -10.80 -11.92
N LEU A 422 38.85 -9.92 -12.15
CA LEU A 422 38.68 -8.70 -12.93
C LEU A 422 38.23 -8.99 -14.37
N SER A 423 38.80 -10.00 -15.04
CA SER A 423 38.37 -10.41 -16.38
C SER A 423 36.94 -10.95 -16.42
N PHE A 424 36.45 -11.58 -15.34
CA PHE A 424 35.05 -11.97 -15.22
C PHE A 424 34.11 -10.79 -14.95
N ILE A 425 34.59 -9.74 -14.26
CA ILE A 425 33.86 -8.47 -14.17
C ILE A 425 33.78 -7.80 -15.54
N ASP A 426 34.85 -7.78 -16.32
CA ASP A 426 34.83 -7.27 -17.70
C ASP A 426 33.87 -8.09 -18.60
N LEU A 427 33.73 -9.39 -18.33
CA LEU A 427 32.74 -10.25 -18.99
C LEU A 427 31.31 -9.83 -18.60
N TRP A 428 31.08 -9.50 -17.34
CA TRP A 428 29.78 -9.00 -16.87
C TRP A 428 29.46 -7.61 -17.45
N ASP A 429 30.41 -6.67 -17.47
CA ASP A 429 30.25 -5.37 -18.13
C ASP A 429 29.89 -5.56 -19.61
N MET A 430 30.59 -6.45 -20.31
CA MET A 430 30.25 -6.79 -21.70
C MET A 430 28.83 -7.35 -21.81
N PHE A 431 28.42 -8.27 -20.93
CA PHE A 431 27.06 -8.79 -20.92
C PHE A 431 26.05 -7.67 -20.76
N GLN A 432 26.22 -6.83 -19.74
CA GLN A 432 25.29 -5.76 -19.39
C GLN A 432 25.15 -4.75 -20.53
N LYS A 433 26.26 -4.33 -21.15
CA LYS A 433 26.25 -3.43 -22.31
C LYS A 433 25.48 -4.04 -23.48
N ARG A 434 25.75 -5.31 -23.80
CA ARG A 434 25.07 -6.00 -24.91
C ARG A 434 23.58 -6.19 -24.63
N ALA A 435 23.20 -6.55 -23.40
CA ALA A 435 21.80 -6.68 -22.99
C ALA A 435 21.08 -5.32 -23.05
N TYR A 436 21.72 -4.24 -22.60
CA TYR A 436 21.20 -2.87 -22.73
C TYR A 436 20.97 -2.48 -24.20
N GLU A 437 21.91 -2.78 -25.10
CA GLU A 437 21.72 -2.53 -26.53
C GLU A 437 20.53 -3.33 -27.10
N LYS A 438 20.31 -4.58 -26.63
CA LYS A 438 19.11 -5.35 -27.01
C LYS A 438 17.82 -4.71 -26.50
N LEU A 439 17.81 -4.20 -25.26
CA LEU A 439 16.69 -3.46 -24.72
C LEU A 439 16.41 -2.17 -25.49
N LYS A 440 17.47 -1.44 -25.88
CA LYS A 440 17.36 -0.23 -26.71
C LYS A 440 16.75 -0.55 -28.07
N LEU A 441 17.19 -1.62 -28.73
CA LEU A 441 16.61 -2.08 -30.00
C LEU A 441 15.13 -2.46 -29.83
N ALA A 442 14.80 -3.20 -28.76
CA ALA A 442 13.43 -3.55 -28.40
C ALA A 442 12.56 -2.30 -28.18
N ASN A 443 13.12 -1.23 -27.61
CA ASN A 443 12.47 0.06 -27.39
C ASN A 443 12.53 1.00 -28.61
N GLY A 444 12.57 0.46 -29.83
CA GLY A 444 12.56 1.23 -31.07
C GLY A 444 13.80 2.11 -31.27
N GLY A 445 14.94 1.69 -30.73
CA GLY A 445 16.21 2.41 -30.81
C GLY A 445 16.37 3.55 -29.80
N LYS A 446 15.41 3.72 -28.87
CA LYS A 446 15.45 4.78 -27.85
C LYS A 446 16.02 4.25 -26.54
N ASP A 447 16.89 5.04 -25.94
CA ASP A 447 17.39 4.75 -24.59
C ASP A 447 16.25 4.80 -23.57
N ILE A 448 16.28 3.87 -22.63
CA ILE A 448 15.43 3.81 -21.45
C ILE A 448 16.33 3.78 -20.22
N GLN A 449 15.92 4.44 -19.13
CA GLN A 449 16.66 4.34 -17.88
C GLN A 449 16.52 2.91 -17.34
N VAL A 450 17.62 2.36 -16.84
CA VAL A 450 17.67 0.99 -16.32
C VAL A 450 18.01 1.01 -14.85
N ILE A 451 17.37 0.15 -14.07
CA ILE A 451 17.73 -0.09 -12.68
C ILE A 451 18.60 -1.35 -12.59
N LEU A 452 19.66 -1.28 -11.79
CA LEU A 452 20.48 -2.40 -11.37
C LEU A 452 20.58 -2.45 -9.84
N TRP A 453 20.66 -3.63 -9.27
CA TRP A 453 20.93 -3.82 -7.84
C TRP A 453 22.37 -3.44 -7.49
N THR A 454 22.60 -3.08 -6.22
CA THR A 454 23.97 -3.04 -5.68
C THR A 454 24.62 -4.41 -5.73
N SER A 455 25.76 -4.54 -6.41
CA SER A 455 26.45 -5.82 -6.64
C SER A 455 27.95 -5.63 -6.92
N GLY A 456 28.63 -6.70 -7.37
CA GLY A 456 30.02 -6.63 -7.81
C GLY A 456 30.23 -5.64 -8.97
N LEU A 457 29.29 -5.55 -9.91
CA LEU A 457 29.38 -4.62 -11.06
C LEU A 457 29.19 -3.15 -10.64
N THR A 458 28.42 -2.89 -9.59
CA THR A 458 28.20 -1.53 -9.05
C THR A 458 29.13 -1.21 -7.88
N SER A 459 30.19 -2.00 -7.66
CA SER A 459 31.19 -1.74 -6.63
C SER A 459 32.11 -0.57 -7.03
N GLU A 460 32.81 0.02 -6.05
CA GLU A 460 33.62 1.24 -6.25
C GLU A 460 34.60 1.15 -7.42
N GLU A 461 35.28 0.01 -7.57
CA GLU A 461 36.29 -0.22 -8.62
C GLU A 461 35.69 -0.36 -10.02
N ASN A 462 34.39 -0.69 -10.07
CA ASN A 462 33.66 -1.06 -11.28
C ASN A 462 32.63 -0.01 -11.72
N LEU A 463 32.34 1.01 -10.89
CA LEU A 463 31.44 2.11 -11.28
C LEU A 463 31.87 2.84 -12.57
N LYS A 464 33.16 2.79 -12.93
CA LYS A 464 33.69 3.31 -14.21
C LYS A 464 33.03 2.68 -15.45
N HIS A 465 32.41 1.51 -15.33
CA HIS A 465 31.71 0.82 -16.41
C HIS A 465 30.27 1.31 -16.61
N LEU A 466 29.71 2.04 -15.64
CA LEU A 466 28.31 2.44 -15.60
C LEU A 466 28.15 3.95 -15.77
N ASP A 467 27.19 4.33 -16.61
CA ASP A 467 26.82 5.74 -16.84
C ASP A 467 25.67 6.14 -15.90
N PRO A 468 25.86 7.10 -14.97
CA PRO A 468 24.84 7.51 -14.01
C PRO A 468 23.59 8.16 -14.63
N GLU A 469 23.65 8.60 -15.90
CA GLU A 469 22.45 9.07 -16.61
C GLU A 469 21.59 7.91 -17.11
N LYS A 470 22.22 6.77 -17.43
CA LYS A 470 21.55 5.56 -17.92
C LYS A 470 21.08 4.64 -16.79
N TYR A 471 21.88 4.52 -15.74
CA TYR A 471 21.66 3.56 -14.67
C TYR A 471 21.21 4.24 -13.36
N ILE A 472 20.10 3.74 -12.83
CA ILE A 472 19.64 3.95 -11.46
C ILE A 472 20.10 2.75 -10.64
N ILE A 473 20.56 2.96 -9.41
CA ILE A 473 21.05 1.87 -8.55
C ILE A 473 20.07 1.63 -7.40
N GLN A 474 19.54 0.42 -7.31
CA GLN A 474 18.70 -0.02 -6.19
C GLN A 474 19.58 -0.63 -5.09
N ILE A 475 19.56 0.00 -3.92
CA ILE A 475 20.45 -0.30 -2.81
C ILE A 475 19.76 -1.28 -1.86
N TRP A 476 20.30 -2.48 -1.75
CA TRP A 476 19.83 -3.46 -0.77
C TRP A 476 20.79 -3.66 0.42
N THR A 477 21.98 -3.05 0.43
CA THR A 477 22.90 -3.02 1.59
C THR A 477 22.26 -2.38 2.82
N THR A 478 22.91 -2.44 4.00
CA THR A 478 22.39 -1.73 5.18
C THR A 478 22.32 -0.22 4.99
N GLY A 479 21.46 0.47 5.75
CA GLY A 479 21.29 1.93 5.67
C GLY A 479 22.51 2.78 6.07
N LEU A 480 23.56 2.17 6.63
CA LEU A 480 24.82 2.82 7.00
C LEU A 480 25.99 2.44 6.10
N ASP A 481 25.77 1.60 5.09
CA ASP A 481 26.82 1.10 4.21
C ASP A 481 27.48 2.22 3.40
N LEU A 482 28.81 2.18 3.28
CA LEU A 482 29.59 3.16 2.51
C LEU A 482 29.30 3.10 1.01
N THR A 483 28.65 2.04 0.52
CA THR A 483 28.12 1.94 -0.84
C THR A 483 27.18 3.10 -1.15
N ILE A 484 26.36 3.54 -0.18
CA ILE A 484 25.51 4.73 -0.32
C ILE A 484 26.39 5.96 -0.62
N ASN A 485 27.46 6.15 0.15
CA ASN A 485 28.37 7.28 -0.06
C ASN A 485 28.98 7.25 -1.47
N ARG A 486 29.48 6.08 -1.89
CA ARG A 486 30.15 5.88 -3.18
C ARG A 486 29.23 6.18 -4.36
N LEU A 487 27.98 5.70 -4.33
CA LEU A 487 27.00 5.93 -5.38
C LEU A 487 26.63 7.41 -5.50
N ILE A 488 26.33 8.05 -4.37
CA ILE A 488 25.97 9.48 -4.32
C ILE A 488 27.16 10.36 -4.73
N LYS A 489 28.38 10.02 -4.32
CA LYS A 489 29.61 10.72 -4.72
C LYS A 489 29.79 10.71 -6.24
N ASN A 490 29.48 9.58 -6.89
CA ASN A 490 29.57 9.38 -8.34
C ASN A 490 28.28 9.74 -9.10
N ASN A 491 27.35 10.49 -8.48
CA ASN A 491 26.15 11.06 -9.09
C ASN A 491 25.10 10.04 -9.58
N PHE A 492 25.12 8.80 -9.08
CA PHE A 492 24.06 7.85 -9.39
C PHE A 492 22.76 8.24 -8.69
N LYS A 493 21.64 8.12 -9.42
CA LYS A 493 20.31 8.12 -8.83
C LYS A 493 20.10 6.81 -8.09
N VAL A 494 19.49 6.86 -6.91
CA VAL A 494 19.35 5.70 -6.03
C VAL A 494 17.91 5.47 -5.58
N ILE A 495 17.56 4.19 -5.42
CA ILE A 495 16.34 3.69 -4.79
C ILE A 495 16.76 2.89 -3.56
N PHE A 496 16.20 3.20 -2.39
CA PHE A 496 16.54 2.49 -1.15
C PHE A 496 15.63 1.28 -0.91
N SER A 497 16.25 0.11 -0.75
CA SER A 497 15.65 -1.17 -0.35
C SER A 497 16.51 -1.88 0.70
N ASN A 498 17.14 -1.10 1.59
CA ASN A 498 18.12 -1.62 2.55
C ASN A 498 17.54 -2.78 3.40
N TYR A 499 18.19 -3.95 3.35
CA TYR A 499 17.64 -5.20 3.90
C TYR A 499 17.40 -5.13 5.42
N ASP A 500 18.10 -4.25 6.12
CA ASP A 500 17.94 -4.09 7.55
C ASP A 500 16.59 -3.45 7.93
N ALA A 501 15.87 -2.81 6.99
CA ALA A 501 14.55 -2.24 7.23
C ALA A 501 13.47 -2.68 6.22
N LEU A 502 13.79 -2.79 4.93
CA LEU A 502 12.80 -2.85 3.85
C LEU A 502 12.56 -4.25 3.24
N TYR A 503 13.28 -5.27 3.70
CA TYR A 503 13.00 -6.67 3.34
C TYR A 503 11.89 -7.23 4.23
N LEU A 504 10.70 -7.42 3.64
CA LEU A 504 9.50 -7.84 4.34
C LEU A 504 9.37 -9.36 4.49
N ASP A 505 10.21 -10.12 3.80
CA ASP A 505 10.39 -11.57 3.90
C ASP A 505 11.17 -12.00 5.15
N CYS A 506 11.90 -11.09 5.82
CA CYS A 506 12.72 -11.43 6.99
C CYS A 506 11.91 -11.86 8.23
N GLY A 507 12.51 -12.76 9.02
CA GLY A 507 12.06 -13.08 10.38
C GLY A 507 11.26 -14.37 10.53
N PHE A 508 11.17 -15.19 9.48
CA PHE A 508 10.52 -16.50 9.52
C PHE A 508 11.56 -17.61 9.69
N GLY A 509 11.10 -18.88 9.77
CA GLY A 509 11.99 -20.04 9.85
C GLY A 509 12.89 -20.16 8.62
N ALA A 510 14.04 -20.82 8.74
CA ALA A 510 14.88 -21.11 7.58
C ALA A 510 14.13 -21.99 6.57
N TRP A 511 14.23 -21.70 5.27
CA TRP A 511 13.67 -22.54 4.22
C TRP A 511 14.66 -23.62 3.74
N VAL A 512 15.98 -23.39 3.94
CA VAL A 512 17.03 -24.41 3.87
C VAL A 512 17.67 -24.57 5.26
N GLY A 513 17.72 -25.79 5.78
CA GLY A 513 18.32 -26.09 7.08
C GLY A 513 17.42 -25.77 8.27
N GLU A 514 18.01 -25.32 9.37
CA GLU A 514 17.34 -25.04 10.65
C GLU A 514 17.52 -23.57 11.07
N GLY A 515 16.71 -23.08 12.02
CA GLY A 515 16.79 -21.71 12.54
C GLY A 515 15.85 -20.74 11.84
N THR A 516 16.31 -19.51 11.58
CA THR A 516 15.54 -18.46 10.89
C THR A 516 16.12 -18.19 9.51
N ASN A 517 15.34 -17.56 8.63
CA ASN A 517 15.84 -17.06 7.37
C ASN A 517 16.93 -15.98 7.55
N TRP A 518 17.68 -15.72 6.48
CA TRP A 518 19.00 -15.08 6.53
C TRP A 518 19.00 -13.64 7.08
N CYS A 519 17.92 -12.89 6.86
CA CYS A 519 17.83 -11.48 7.23
C CYS A 519 16.99 -11.22 8.48
N ALA A 520 16.69 -12.25 9.26
CA ALA A 520 16.02 -12.11 10.56
C ALA A 520 16.71 -11.06 11.47
N PRO A 521 15.98 -10.37 12.36
CA PRO A 521 14.58 -10.59 12.76
C PRO A 521 13.55 -9.93 11.82
N TYR A 522 12.27 -10.18 12.09
CA TYR A 522 11.12 -9.54 11.44
C TYR A 522 11.20 -8.01 11.54
N LYS A 523 10.94 -7.32 10.43
CA LYS A 523 10.96 -5.85 10.38
C LYS A 523 9.59 -5.30 10.77
N GLY A 524 9.47 -4.79 11.99
CA GLY A 524 8.25 -4.11 12.46
C GLY A 524 8.00 -2.79 11.72
N TRP A 525 6.74 -2.37 11.65
CA TRP A 525 6.34 -1.15 10.93
C TRP A 525 7.02 0.11 11.48
N GLN A 526 7.36 0.13 12.77
CA GLN A 526 8.09 1.22 13.44
C GLN A 526 9.48 1.39 12.82
N LYS A 527 10.21 0.28 12.60
CA LYS A 527 11.55 0.32 12.00
C LYS A 527 11.50 0.84 10.56
N ILE A 528 10.49 0.39 9.80
CA ILE A 528 10.25 0.84 8.43
C ILE A 528 9.92 2.34 8.40
N TYR A 529 9.03 2.79 9.29
CA TYR A 529 8.65 4.20 9.39
C TYR A 529 9.86 5.10 9.71
N GLU A 530 10.80 4.63 10.52
CA GLU A 530 12.03 5.37 10.87
C GLU A 530 13.13 5.30 9.80
N ASN A 531 12.99 4.44 8.78
CA ASN A 531 13.99 4.28 7.73
C ASN A 531 13.94 5.46 6.74
N SER A 532 14.73 6.50 7.00
CA SER A 532 14.71 7.76 6.25
C SER A 532 15.81 7.81 5.18
N PRO A 533 15.45 7.80 3.87
CA PRO A 533 16.42 7.99 2.79
C PRO A 533 17.24 9.26 2.95
N LEU A 534 16.60 10.36 3.36
CA LEU A 534 17.27 11.63 3.57
C LEU A 534 18.32 11.55 4.68
N ARG A 535 17.97 10.95 5.84
CA ARG A 535 18.91 10.78 6.95
C ARG A 535 20.07 9.86 6.58
N MET A 536 19.81 8.79 5.83
CA MET A 536 20.87 7.91 5.33
C MET A 536 21.88 8.69 4.50
N VAL A 537 21.43 9.42 3.46
CA VAL A 537 22.33 10.22 2.62
C VAL A 537 23.06 11.33 3.39
N LYS A 538 22.37 12.04 4.30
CA LYS A 538 23.01 13.08 5.14
C LYS A 538 24.08 12.53 6.07
N SER A 539 23.83 11.35 6.66
CA SER A 539 24.81 10.67 7.53
C SER A 539 26.10 10.29 6.80
N GLN A 540 26.04 10.13 5.47
CA GLN A 540 27.19 9.91 4.60
C GLN A 540 27.92 11.20 4.21
N GLY A 541 27.49 12.37 4.69
CA GLY A 541 28.14 13.67 4.46
C GLY A 541 27.60 14.46 3.26
N PHE A 542 26.41 14.12 2.74
CA PHE A 542 25.80 14.84 1.61
C PHE A 542 24.52 15.58 2.01
N GLU A 543 24.54 16.91 1.91
CA GLU A 543 23.39 17.78 2.24
C GLU A 543 22.65 18.30 0.99
N ASP A 544 23.36 18.44 -0.14
CA ASP A 544 22.92 19.06 -1.39
C ASP A 544 22.57 18.05 -2.51
N LYS A 545 22.82 16.76 -2.28
CA LYS A 545 22.57 15.68 -3.26
C LYS A 545 21.24 14.95 -3.09
N ASN A 546 20.27 15.56 -2.41
CA ASN A 546 18.95 14.95 -2.17
C ASN A 546 18.18 14.62 -3.46
N HIS A 547 18.45 15.35 -4.55
CA HIS A 547 17.84 15.13 -5.87
C HIS A 547 18.24 13.79 -6.53
N LEU A 548 19.28 13.12 -6.02
CA LEU A 548 19.66 11.78 -6.46
C LEU A 548 18.83 10.68 -5.79
N ILE A 549 18.11 10.99 -4.72
CA ILE A 549 17.24 10.05 -4.03
C ILE A 549 15.91 10.00 -4.78
N LEU A 550 15.67 8.95 -5.55
CA LEU A 550 14.39 8.76 -6.23
C LEU A 550 13.29 8.32 -5.26
N GLY A 551 13.67 7.67 -4.17
CA GLY A 551 12.79 7.22 -3.10
C GLY A 551 13.21 5.86 -2.56
N GLY A 552 12.25 4.96 -2.36
CA GLY A 552 12.51 3.64 -1.80
C GLY A 552 11.45 2.61 -2.15
N GLU A 553 11.76 1.37 -1.81
CA GLU A 553 10.95 0.21 -2.14
C GLU A 553 11.03 -0.87 -1.06
N ALA A 554 9.86 -1.31 -0.61
CA ALA A 554 9.73 -2.46 0.25
C ALA A 554 9.75 -3.71 -0.62
N THR A 555 10.64 -4.64 -0.30
CA THR A 555 10.82 -5.87 -1.08
C THR A 555 10.12 -7.03 -0.39
N LEU A 556 9.43 -7.84 -1.19
CA LEU A 556 8.87 -9.10 -0.75
C LEU A 556 9.32 -10.21 -1.69
N TRP A 557 10.50 -10.75 -1.38
CA TRP A 557 11.00 -11.99 -1.93
C TRP A 557 10.10 -13.16 -1.52
N SER A 558 9.95 -14.14 -2.40
CA SER A 558 8.87 -15.13 -2.30
C SER A 558 9.32 -16.57 -2.06
N GLU A 559 10.54 -16.81 -1.58
CA GLU A 559 10.99 -18.14 -1.14
C GLU A 559 10.02 -18.74 -0.10
N GLN A 560 9.41 -17.88 0.73
CA GLN A 560 8.48 -18.27 1.81
C GLN A 560 7.15 -17.49 1.79
N VAL A 561 6.73 -17.04 0.61
CA VAL A 561 5.50 -16.24 0.43
C VAL A 561 4.75 -16.75 -0.78
N ASP A 562 3.42 -16.79 -0.71
CA ASP A 562 2.52 -17.13 -1.81
C ASP A 562 1.26 -16.25 -1.78
N SER A 563 0.30 -16.55 -2.65
CA SER A 563 -0.97 -15.80 -2.77
C SER A 563 -1.78 -15.75 -1.47
N THR A 564 -1.57 -16.70 -0.56
CA THR A 564 -2.31 -16.80 0.71
C THR A 564 -1.73 -15.91 1.80
N SER A 565 -0.44 -15.59 1.70
CA SER A 565 0.32 -14.90 2.74
C SER A 565 0.74 -13.48 2.36
N VAL A 566 0.73 -13.14 1.06
CA VAL A 566 1.21 -11.85 0.54
C VAL A 566 0.60 -10.62 1.24
N ASP A 567 -0.69 -10.64 1.57
CA ASP A 567 -1.36 -9.49 2.18
C ASP A 567 -0.82 -9.17 3.58
N SER A 568 -0.70 -10.19 4.45
CA SER A 568 -0.22 -9.99 5.82
C SER A 568 1.30 -9.74 5.86
N ARG A 569 2.03 -10.20 4.84
CA ARG A 569 3.44 -9.85 4.66
C ARG A 569 3.62 -8.39 4.30
N LEU A 570 2.87 -7.87 3.32
CA LEU A 570 3.01 -6.48 2.88
C LEU A 570 2.38 -5.49 3.87
N TRP A 571 1.17 -5.77 4.32
CA TRP A 571 0.31 -4.77 4.96
C TRP A 571 0.17 -5.02 6.46
N PRO A 572 0.25 -3.98 7.31
CA PRO A 572 0.33 -2.55 6.97
C PRO A 572 1.78 -2.00 6.88
N ARG A 573 2.80 -2.86 6.86
CA ARG A 573 4.22 -2.45 6.87
C ARG A 573 4.62 -1.59 5.67
N ALA A 574 4.17 -1.94 4.46
CA ALA A 574 4.40 -1.13 3.26
C ALA A 574 3.71 0.25 3.34
N ALA A 575 2.58 0.36 4.05
CA ALA A 575 1.95 1.66 4.31
C ALA A 575 2.81 2.56 5.22
N ALA A 576 3.62 1.97 6.12
CA ALA A 576 4.59 2.71 6.93
C ALA A 576 5.62 3.41 6.06
N MET A 577 6.18 2.68 5.09
CA MET A 577 7.09 3.23 4.09
C MET A 577 6.38 4.26 3.20
N ALA A 578 5.11 4.06 2.88
CA ALA A 578 4.36 4.99 2.05
C ALA A 578 4.31 6.41 2.66
N GLU A 579 4.06 6.54 3.96
CA GLU A 579 4.11 7.85 4.62
C GLU A 579 5.54 8.40 4.73
N ARG A 580 6.53 7.53 4.99
CA ARG A 580 7.93 7.92 4.95
C ARG A 580 8.29 8.55 3.60
N LEU A 581 7.97 7.90 2.48
CA LEU A 581 8.33 8.40 1.16
C LEU A 581 7.41 9.52 0.64
N TRP A 582 6.18 9.59 1.13
CA TRP A 582 5.28 10.68 0.79
C TRP A 582 5.66 11.97 1.50
N ALA A 583 5.94 11.91 2.81
CA ALA A 583 6.04 13.10 3.66
C ALA A 583 7.41 13.35 4.30
N GLU A 584 8.34 12.38 4.24
CA GLU A 584 9.64 12.40 4.91
C GLU A 584 9.60 13.03 6.32
N PRO A 585 8.72 12.52 7.21
CA PRO A 585 8.40 13.19 8.47
C PRO A 585 9.63 13.24 9.40
N GLN A 586 9.81 14.38 10.06
CA GLN A 586 10.82 14.56 11.10
C GLN A 586 10.41 13.92 12.44
N SER A 587 9.10 13.74 12.66
CA SER A 587 8.54 13.06 13.83
C SER A 587 8.75 11.55 13.76
N SER A 588 8.85 10.93 14.93
CA SER A 588 8.97 9.47 15.05
C SER A 588 7.66 8.72 14.78
N TRP A 589 7.77 7.39 14.64
CA TRP A 589 6.63 6.48 14.46
C TRP A 589 5.54 6.63 15.53
N MET A 590 5.91 6.98 16.78
CA MET A 590 4.96 7.18 17.88
C MET A 590 3.90 8.25 17.56
N HIS A 591 4.27 9.28 16.80
CA HIS A 591 3.34 10.35 16.38
C HIS A 591 2.40 9.91 15.24
N ALA A 592 2.69 8.77 14.63
CA ALA A 592 1.94 8.19 13.52
C ALA A 592 1.11 6.97 13.93
N GLU A 593 1.40 6.36 15.08
CA GLU A 593 0.80 5.11 15.59
C GLU A 593 -0.71 5.07 15.42
N HIS A 594 -1.45 6.03 15.99
CA HIS A 594 -2.92 5.99 15.92
C HIS A 594 -3.49 6.16 14.50
N ARG A 595 -2.77 6.87 13.61
CA ARG A 595 -3.15 6.97 12.20
C ARG A 595 -2.83 5.67 11.45
N MET A 596 -1.73 5.01 11.79
CA MET A 596 -1.35 3.70 11.27
C MET A 596 -2.39 2.64 11.66
N LEU A 597 -2.75 2.56 12.95
CA LEU A 597 -3.79 1.62 13.41
C LEU A 597 -5.12 1.83 12.68
N ARG A 598 -5.54 3.09 12.50
CA ARG A 598 -6.74 3.42 11.72
C ARG A 598 -6.59 3.04 10.24
N HIS A 599 -5.44 3.27 9.63
CA HIS A 599 -5.19 2.93 8.24
C HIS A 599 -5.20 1.42 8.01
N ARG A 600 -4.64 0.64 8.96
CA ARG A 600 -4.75 -0.83 8.96
C ARG A 600 -6.22 -1.28 8.94
N GLU A 601 -7.07 -0.71 9.79
CA GLU A 601 -8.50 -1.03 9.76
C GLU A 601 -9.19 -0.62 8.44
N ARG A 602 -8.73 0.46 7.80
CA ARG A 602 -9.21 0.86 6.47
C ARG A 602 -8.85 -0.18 5.41
N LEU A 603 -7.62 -0.69 5.42
CA LEU A 603 -7.16 -1.78 4.55
C LEU A 603 -8.05 -3.02 4.73
N VAL A 604 -8.24 -3.47 5.97
CA VAL A 604 -9.10 -4.62 6.30
C VAL A 604 -10.54 -4.42 5.82
N LYS A 605 -11.16 -3.26 6.10
CA LYS A 605 -12.53 -2.95 5.66
C LYS A 605 -12.68 -2.89 4.14
N ARG A 606 -11.60 -2.57 3.41
CA ARG A 606 -11.59 -2.59 1.95
C ARG A 606 -11.22 -3.95 1.36
N GLY A 607 -10.89 -4.95 2.19
CA GLY A 607 -10.72 -6.36 1.78
C GLY A 607 -9.27 -6.82 1.65
N ILE A 608 -8.34 -6.06 2.24
CA ILE A 608 -6.92 -6.43 2.33
C ILE A 608 -6.71 -7.19 3.64
N PHE A 609 -6.10 -8.37 3.60
CA PHE A 609 -5.84 -9.18 4.80
C PHE A 609 -4.59 -8.70 5.55
N ALA A 610 -4.59 -7.42 5.95
CA ALA A 610 -3.48 -6.77 6.63
C ALA A 610 -3.26 -7.36 8.04
N ASP A 611 -1.99 -7.56 8.40
CA ASP A 611 -1.59 -8.10 9.69
C ASP A 611 -2.04 -7.20 10.85
N SER A 612 -2.24 -7.81 12.02
CA SER A 612 -2.65 -7.10 13.23
C SER A 612 -1.44 -6.46 13.89
N LEU A 613 -1.52 -5.16 14.20
CA LEU A 613 -0.43 -4.45 14.87
C LEU A 613 -0.52 -4.55 16.39
N GLU A 614 -1.73 -4.34 16.92
CA GLU A 614 -2.01 -4.21 18.36
C GLU A 614 -3.40 -4.76 18.68
N PRO A 615 -3.73 -5.01 19.96
CA PRO A 615 -5.10 -5.23 20.38
C PRO A 615 -6.00 -4.07 19.96
N GLU A 616 -7.21 -4.37 19.45
CA GLU A 616 -8.20 -3.34 19.09
C GLU A 616 -8.56 -2.42 20.27
N TRP A 617 -8.38 -2.92 21.50
CA TRP A 617 -8.51 -2.11 22.70
C TRP A 617 -7.58 -0.87 22.69
N CYS A 618 -6.35 -0.98 22.18
CA CYS A 618 -5.41 0.13 22.08
C CYS A 618 -5.88 1.20 21.09
N LEU A 619 -6.45 0.78 19.95
CA LEU A 619 -7.10 1.68 18.98
C LEU A 619 -8.26 2.45 19.62
N GLN A 620 -9.04 1.79 20.49
CA GLN A 620 -10.18 2.39 21.20
C GLN A 620 -9.80 3.14 22.48
N ASN A 621 -8.57 3.00 22.99
CA ASN A 621 -8.13 3.62 24.25
C ASN A 621 -6.78 4.30 24.04
N GLN A 622 -6.77 5.25 23.12
CA GLN A 622 -5.57 5.96 22.69
C GLN A 622 -4.78 6.55 23.87
N GLY A 623 -3.46 6.37 23.87
CA GLY A 623 -2.54 6.79 24.94
C GLY A 623 -2.53 5.90 26.18
N HIS A 624 -3.08 4.68 26.14
CA HIS A 624 -2.99 3.70 27.24
C HIS A 624 -2.08 2.50 26.94
N CYS A 625 -1.66 2.31 25.69
CA CYS A 625 -0.74 1.24 25.30
C CYS A 625 0.63 1.87 24.98
N TYR A 626 1.49 1.95 25.99
CA TYR A 626 2.85 2.48 25.87
C TYR A 626 3.80 1.71 26.78
N LEU A 627 5.10 1.75 26.48
CA LEU A 627 6.18 1.21 27.30
C LEU A 627 6.96 2.32 28.02
#